data_AF-A0A935DZE3-F1
#
_entry.id   AF-A0A935DZE3-F1
#
_cell.length_a   1.000
_cell.length_b   1.000
_cell.length_c   1.000
_cell.angle_alpha   90.00
_cell.angle_beta   90.00
_cell.angle_gamma   90.00
#
_symmetry.space_group_name_H-M   'P 1'
#
loop_
_entity.id
_entity.type
_entity.pdbx_description
1 polymer ?
#
loop_
_entity_poly.entity_id
_entity_poly.type
_entity_poly.pdbx_seq_one_letter_code
_entity_poly.pdbx_strand_id
1 'polypeptide(L)'
;MKCSIETLSKMTALLVADFEEQMKTSTSTSVEIEQGLRETLQRIGQESLGQLLTLKDEHNQTTQEACSCSQSARRISRREGKLLSVFGWITYRRSYYGCAHCHRYWYVLDEEENLRAGSASAVMSRLLSVAGVTVSFEEAQRHLQEYLRVDVSINTIRAETQRIGDLQAERENNGRQRVRICPTSNSEKERLLSVRNGCTALWMGPLCRWRKVGRKKKPSAGMKQGNGMALPNYALST
;
A
#
# COMPACT_ATOMS: atom_id res chain seq x y z
N MET A 1 7.55 6.71 -14.78
CA MET A 1 7.29 7.19 -16.16
C MET A 1 6.84 8.64 -16.06
N LYS A 2 7.42 9.56 -16.82
CA LYS A 2 6.99 10.97 -16.90
C LYS A 2 6.61 11.26 -18.34
N CYS A 3 5.57 12.07 -18.54
CA CYS A 3 5.17 12.52 -19.86
C CYS A 3 6.25 13.46 -20.44
N SER A 4 6.48 13.42 -21.75
CA SER A 4 7.35 14.38 -22.42
C SER A 4 6.73 15.79 -22.35
N ILE A 5 7.57 16.82 -22.25
CA ILE A 5 7.12 18.23 -22.24
C ILE A 5 6.31 18.55 -23.50
N GLU A 6 6.75 18.03 -24.65
CA GLU A 6 6.05 18.21 -25.93
C GLU A 6 4.65 17.59 -25.91
N THR A 7 4.52 16.38 -25.39
CA THR A 7 3.22 15.69 -25.26
C THR A 7 2.29 16.44 -24.32
N LEU A 8 2.79 16.93 -23.18
CA LEU A 8 2.01 17.74 -22.26
C LEU A 8 1.50 19.03 -22.92
N SER A 9 2.35 19.71 -23.70
CA SER A 9 1.95 20.91 -24.44
C SER A 9 0.83 20.61 -25.44
N LYS A 10 0.91 19.49 -26.16
CA LYS A 10 -0.13 19.07 -27.12
C LYS A 10 -1.45 18.75 -26.42
N MET A 11 -1.41 17.99 -25.32
CA MET A 11 -2.62 17.68 -24.53
C MET A 11 -3.27 18.95 -23.97
N THR A 12 -2.46 19.90 -23.50
CA THR A 12 -2.95 21.18 -22.99
C THR A 12 -3.65 21.98 -24.10
N ALA A 13 -3.04 22.07 -25.28
CA ALA A 13 -3.63 22.79 -26.42
C ALA A 13 -4.97 22.17 -26.86
N LEU A 14 -5.07 20.84 -26.89
CA LEU A 14 -6.31 20.14 -27.22
C LEU A 14 -7.42 20.40 -26.20
N LEU A 15 -7.10 20.35 -24.91
CA LEU A 15 -8.07 20.63 -23.84
C LEU A 15 -8.55 22.08 -23.88
N VAL A 16 -7.65 23.04 -24.06
CA VAL A 16 -8.05 24.46 -24.15
C VAL A 16 -8.95 24.72 -25.35
N ALA A 17 -8.65 24.13 -26.51
CA ALA A 17 -9.47 24.28 -27.70
C ALA A 17 -10.91 23.74 -27.52
N ASP A 18 -11.07 22.58 -26.89
CA ASP A 18 -12.38 21.97 -26.59
C ASP A 18 -13.20 22.86 -25.63
N PHE A 19 -12.57 23.34 -24.55
CA PHE A 19 -13.25 24.22 -23.59
C PHE A 19 -13.57 25.60 -24.19
N GLU A 20 -12.74 26.15 -25.08
CA GLU A 20 -13.03 27.40 -25.78
C GLU A 20 -14.30 27.30 -26.64
N GLU A 21 -14.51 26.16 -27.30
CA GLU A 21 -15.73 25.88 -28.08
C GLU A 21 -16.97 25.78 -27.18
N GLN A 22 -16.85 25.12 -26.03
CA GLN A 22 -17.93 25.03 -25.04
C GLN A 22 -18.29 26.41 -24.46
N MET A 23 -17.29 27.25 -24.19
CA MET A 23 -17.50 28.62 -23.69
C MET A 23 -18.18 29.55 -24.70
N LYS A 24 -18.09 29.27 -26.01
CA LYS A 24 -18.87 30.00 -27.03
C LYS A 24 -20.36 29.69 -26.98
N THR A 25 -20.72 28.53 -26.43
CA THR A 25 -22.10 28.02 -26.39
C THR A 25 -22.84 28.40 -25.11
N SER A 26 -22.14 28.57 -23.99
CA SER A 26 -22.74 28.92 -22.70
C SER A 26 -21.86 29.86 -21.87
N THR A 27 -22.46 30.73 -21.08
CA THR A 27 -21.74 31.49 -20.06
C THR A 27 -21.39 30.58 -18.88
N SER A 28 -20.12 30.21 -18.77
CA SER A 28 -19.63 29.32 -17.71
C SER A 28 -18.90 30.10 -16.62
N THR A 29 -19.15 29.75 -15.35
CA THR A 29 -18.45 30.32 -14.20
C THR A 29 -17.09 29.62 -14.00
N SER A 30 -16.11 30.27 -13.37
CA SER A 30 -14.81 29.65 -13.05
C SER A 30 -14.93 28.33 -12.29
N VAL A 31 -15.94 28.17 -11.43
CA VAL A 31 -16.20 26.92 -10.68
C VAL A 31 -16.63 25.79 -11.61
N GLU A 32 -17.48 26.08 -12.59
CA GLU A 32 -17.94 25.10 -13.57
C GLU A 32 -16.79 24.68 -14.49
N ILE A 33 -15.93 25.62 -14.88
CA ILE A 33 -14.72 25.34 -15.67
C ILE A 33 -13.78 24.41 -14.88
N GLU A 34 -13.55 24.69 -13.60
CA GLU A 34 -12.70 23.84 -12.74
C GLU A 34 -13.27 22.42 -12.60
N GLN A 35 -14.57 22.31 -12.31
CA GLN A 35 -15.24 21.01 -12.15
C GLN A 35 -15.25 20.23 -13.47
N GLY A 36 -15.56 20.88 -14.59
CA GLY A 36 -15.52 20.29 -15.92
C GLY A 36 -14.12 19.82 -16.30
N LEU A 37 -13.09 20.62 -16.03
CA LEU A 37 -11.71 20.23 -16.31
C LEU A 37 -11.29 19.03 -15.46
N ARG A 38 -11.63 19.03 -14.16
CA ARG A 38 -11.37 17.91 -13.26
C ARG A 38 -12.07 16.63 -13.73
N GLU A 39 -13.31 16.74 -14.20
CA GLU A 39 -14.08 15.65 -14.80
C GLU A 39 -13.41 15.05 -16.04
N THR A 40 -13.04 15.92 -16.97
CA THR A 40 -12.40 15.52 -18.23
C THR A 40 -11.06 14.85 -17.96
N LEU A 41 -10.22 15.43 -17.10
CA LEU A 41 -8.93 14.84 -16.72
C LEU A 41 -9.10 13.48 -16.03
N GLN A 42 -10.13 13.32 -15.21
CA GLN A 42 -10.41 12.04 -14.56
C GLN A 42 -10.82 10.96 -15.58
N ARG A 43 -11.69 11.30 -16.54
CA ARG A 43 -12.09 10.39 -17.64
C ARG A 43 -10.89 9.99 -18.50
N ILE A 44 -10.06 10.96 -18.88
CA ILE A 44 -8.81 10.70 -19.62
C ILE A 44 -7.91 9.75 -18.81
N GLY A 45 -7.78 9.97 -17.49
CA GLY A 45 -7.02 9.09 -16.60
C GLY A 45 -7.58 7.67 -16.54
N GLN A 46 -8.91 7.50 -16.49
CA GLN A 46 -9.57 6.19 -16.49
C GLN A 46 -9.27 5.41 -17.77
N GLU A 47 -9.48 6.04 -18.92
CA GLU A 47 -9.27 5.41 -20.23
C GLU A 47 -7.79 5.12 -20.48
N SER A 48 -6.92 6.09 -20.20
CA SER A 48 -5.47 5.96 -20.39
C SER A 48 -4.91 4.82 -19.55
N LEU A 49 -5.32 4.70 -18.28
CA LEU A 49 -4.84 3.62 -17.42
C LEU A 49 -5.33 2.24 -17.91
N GLY A 50 -6.58 2.12 -18.33
CA GLY A 50 -7.13 0.89 -18.90
C GLY A 50 -6.41 0.45 -20.19
N GLN A 51 -6.13 1.41 -21.08
CA GLN A 51 -5.38 1.17 -22.31
C GLN A 51 -3.92 0.80 -22.02
N LEU A 52 -3.25 1.48 -21.10
CA LEU A 52 -1.86 1.16 -20.73
C LEU A 52 -1.73 -0.24 -20.13
N LEU A 53 -2.68 -0.67 -19.29
CA LEU A 53 -2.71 -2.04 -18.77
C LEU A 53 -2.93 -3.06 -19.89
N THR A 54 -3.81 -2.74 -20.85
CA THR A 54 -4.05 -3.59 -22.02
C THR A 54 -2.78 -3.70 -22.88
N LEU A 55 -2.14 -2.58 -23.22
CA LEU A 55 -0.88 -2.56 -23.98
C LEU A 55 0.23 -3.34 -23.28
N LYS A 56 0.29 -3.27 -21.95
CA LYS A 56 1.24 -4.06 -21.15
C LYS A 56 0.99 -5.56 -21.29
N ASP A 57 -0.27 -6.01 -21.24
CA ASP A 57 -0.62 -7.40 -21.55
C ASP A 57 -0.18 -7.77 -22.97
N GLU A 58 -0.49 -6.93 -23.95
CA GLU A 58 -0.16 -7.21 -25.36
C GLU A 58 1.34 -7.28 -25.64
N HIS A 59 2.13 -6.45 -24.96
CA HIS A 59 3.57 -6.39 -25.16
C HIS A 59 4.30 -7.55 -24.48
N ASN A 60 3.85 -7.92 -23.28
CA ASN A 60 4.55 -8.92 -22.46
C ASN A 60 4.06 -10.34 -22.71
N GLN A 61 2.80 -10.52 -23.13
CA GLN A 61 2.15 -11.84 -23.16
C GLN A 61 2.07 -12.42 -24.56
N THR A 62 2.66 -13.60 -24.72
CA THR A 62 2.70 -14.31 -26.01
C THR A 62 1.49 -15.24 -26.18
N THR A 63 1.54 -16.21 -27.08
CA THR A 63 0.47 -17.21 -27.28
C THR A 63 0.61 -18.40 -26.34
N GLN A 64 1.81 -18.64 -25.79
CA GLN A 64 2.13 -19.75 -24.92
C GLN A 64 2.92 -19.31 -23.69
N GLU A 65 2.52 -19.77 -22.51
CA GLU A 65 3.17 -19.42 -21.24
C GLU A 65 3.58 -20.69 -20.49
N ALA A 66 4.64 -20.59 -19.69
CA ALA A 66 5.11 -21.72 -18.90
C ALA A 66 4.15 -21.97 -17.72
N CYS A 67 3.70 -23.22 -17.56
CA CYS A 67 2.90 -23.61 -16.42
C CYS A 67 3.78 -24.20 -15.31
N SER A 68 3.33 -24.07 -14.05
CA SER A 68 3.94 -24.72 -12.89
C SER A 68 4.02 -26.24 -12.98
N CYS A 69 3.21 -26.88 -13.84
CA CYS A 69 3.30 -28.31 -14.14
C CYS A 69 4.37 -28.67 -15.17
N SER A 70 5.29 -27.76 -15.49
CA SER A 70 6.35 -27.89 -16.51
C SER A 70 5.89 -28.04 -17.96
N GLN A 71 4.58 -27.92 -18.22
CA GLN A 71 3.98 -27.91 -19.56
C GLN A 71 3.70 -26.49 -20.04
N SER A 72 3.45 -26.32 -21.35
CA SER A 72 2.99 -25.04 -21.90
C SER A 72 1.48 -24.86 -21.72
N ALA A 73 1.08 -23.67 -21.32
CA ALA A 73 -0.30 -23.22 -21.33
C ALA A 73 -0.55 -22.34 -22.55
N ARG A 74 -1.72 -22.47 -23.16
CA ARG A 74 -2.09 -21.70 -24.35
C ARG A 74 -3.05 -20.59 -23.97
N ARG A 75 -2.88 -19.44 -24.61
CA ARG A 75 -3.87 -18.35 -24.54
C ARG A 75 -5.16 -18.79 -25.23
N ILE A 76 -6.25 -18.83 -24.47
CA ILE A 76 -7.59 -19.21 -24.93
C ILE A 76 -8.30 -18.00 -25.53
N SER A 77 -8.31 -16.89 -24.79
CA SER A 77 -9.06 -15.68 -25.16
C SER A 77 -8.47 -14.47 -24.46
N ARG A 78 -8.85 -13.26 -24.88
CA ARG A 78 -8.69 -12.06 -24.07
C ARG A 78 -10.02 -11.71 -23.42
N ARG A 79 -9.99 -11.45 -22.11
CA ARG A 79 -11.19 -11.13 -21.33
C ARG A 79 -11.07 -9.75 -20.74
N GLU A 80 -12.21 -9.10 -20.59
CA GLU A 80 -12.30 -7.78 -19.96
C GLU A 80 -12.36 -7.93 -18.44
N GLY A 81 -11.57 -7.10 -17.76
CA GLY A 81 -11.55 -6.96 -16.31
C GLY A 81 -11.91 -5.52 -15.92
N LYS A 82 -12.58 -5.38 -14.77
CA LYS A 82 -12.79 -4.08 -14.12
C LYS A 82 -11.85 -3.93 -12.93
N LEU A 83 -11.28 -2.75 -12.72
CA LEU A 83 -10.45 -2.43 -11.55
C LEU A 83 -10.88 -1.09 -10.98
N LEU A 84 -10.99 -1.01 -9.65
CA LEU A 84 -11.25 0.25 -8.96
C LEU A 84 -9.91 0.98 -8.72
N SER A 85 -9.67 2.05 -9.49
CA SER A 85 -8.46 2.87 -9.42
C SER A 85 -8.73 4.22 -8.74
N VAL A 86 -7.66 5.02 -8.56
CA VAL A 86 -7.78 6.40 -8.06
C VAL A 86 -8.57 7.30 -9.01
N PHE A 87 -8.50 7.02 -10.32
CA PHE A 87 -9.29 7.74 -11.31
C PHE A 87 -10.74 7.27 -11.34
N GLY A 88 -11.08 6.15 -10.70
CA GLY A 88 -12.40 5.52 -10.74
C GLY A 88 -12.36 4.11 -11.30
N TRP A 89 -13.52 3.61 -11.68
CA TRP A 89 -13.65 2.29 -12.32
C TRP A 89 -13.06 2.31 -13.72
N ILE A 90 -12.05 1.47 -13.93
CA ILE A 90 -11.40 1.31 -15.23
C ILE A 90 -11.69 -0.09 -15.80
N THR A 91 -11.74 -0.18 -17.12
CA THR A 91 -11.83 -1.43 -17.86
C THR A 91 -10.52 -1.68 -18.60
N TYR A 92 -10.06 -2.93 -18.60
CA TYR A 92 -8.85 -3.34 -19.30
C TYR A 92 -9.02 -4.75 -19.87
N ARG A 93 -8.25 -5.08 -20.91
CA ARG A 93 -8.24 -6.42 -21.51
C ARG A 93 -6.99 -7.17 -21.07
N ARG A 94 -7.18 -8.44 -20.72
CA ARG A 94 -6.12 -9.33 -20.23
C ARG A 94 -6.19 -10.70 -20.88
N SER A 95 -5.04 -11.34 -21.05
CA SER A 95 -4.94 -12.66 -21.66
C SER A 95 -5.32 -13.77 -20.68
N TYR A 96 -6.23 -14.65 -21.10
CA TYR A 96 -6.71 -15.81 -20.34
C TYR A 96 -6.03 -17.08 -20.83
N TYR A 97 -5.26 -17.71 -19.93
CA TYR A 97 -4.50 -18.92 -20.23
C TYR A 97 -5.15 -20.14 -19.61
N GLY A 98 -5.02 -21.27 -20.31
CA GLY A 98 -5.36 -22.58 -19.78
C GLY A 98 -4.32 -23.62 -20.13
N CYS A 99 -3.97 -24.45 -19.16
CA CYS A 99 -3.15 -25.63 -19.39
C CYS A 99 -4.05 -26.86 -19.58
N ALA A 100 -3.86 -27.58 -20.69
CA ALA A 100 -4.61 -28.80 -20.96
C ALA A 100 -4.27 -29.96 -20.01
N HIS A 101 -3.08 -29.93 -19.38
CA HIS A 101 -2.59 -31.03 -18.54
C HIS A 101 -3.00 -30.92 -17.07
N CYS A 102 -2.93 -29.72 -16.48
CA CYS A 102 -3.33 -29.50 -15.08
C CYS A 102 -4.72 -28.88 -14.93
N HIS A 103 -5.38 -28.55 -16.05
CA HIS A 103 -6.68 -27.87 -16.08
C HIS A 103 -6.76 -26.58 -15.25
N ARG A 104 -5.61 -25.95 -14.98
CA ARG A 104 -5.54 -24.66 -14.31
C ARG A 104 -5.74 -23.54 -15.33
N TYR A 105 -6.44 -22.51 -14.89
CA TYR A 105 -6.65 -21.28 -15.63
C TYR A 105 -6.19 -20.09 -14.81
N TRP A 106 -5.58 -19.11 -15.47
CA TRP A 106 -5.11 -17.89 -14.82
C TRP A 106 -4.98 -16.74 -15.81
N TYR A 107 -4.75 -15.55 -15.26
CA TYR A 107 -4.46 -14.34 -15.99
C TYR A 107 -3.06 -13.89 -15.59
N VAL A 108 -2.11 -13.92 -16.51
CA VAL A 108 -0.70 -13.67 -16.19
C VAL A 108 -0.50 -12.24 -15.69
N LEU A 109 -1.10 -11.26 -16.36
CA LEU A 109 -1.07 -9.86 -15.94
C LEU A 109 -1.57 -9.66 -14.50
N ASP A 110 -2.64 -10.34 -14.10
CA ASP A 110 -3.21 -10.24 -12.75
C ASP A 110 -2.29 -10.85 -11.69
N GLU A 111 -1.52 -11.89 -12.04
CA GLU A 111 -0.53 -12.50 -11.13
C GLU A 111 0.72 -11.63 -11.00
N GLU A 112 1.22 -11.06 -12.10
CA GLU A 112 2.41 -10.19 -12.11
C GLU A 112 2.17 -8.86 -11.36
N GLU A 113 1.06 -8.20 -11.67
CA GLU A 113 0.74 -6.87 -11.12
C GLU A 113 -0.09 -6.94 -9.84
N ASN A 114 -0.34 -8.14 -9.31
CA ASN A 114 -1.22 -8.40 -8.17
C ASN A 114 -2.60 -7.74 -8.32
N LEU A 115 -3.17 -7.83 -9.53
CA LEU A 115 -4.49 -7.31 -9.82
C LEU A 115 -5.55 -8.38 -9.57
N ARG A 116 -6.76 -7.92 -9.25
CA ARG A 116 -7.95 -8.76 -9.13
C ARG A 116 -9.12 -8.01 -9.76
N ALA A 117 -9.84 -8.68 -10.66
CA ALA A 117 -11.05 -8.10 -11.24
C ALA A 117 -12.08 -7.78 -10.14
N GLY A 118 -12.73 -6.62 -10.27
CA GLY A 118 -13.72 -6.13 -9.31
C GLY A 118 -13.14 -5.61 -8.00
N SER A 119 -11.81 -5.65 -7.82
CA SER A 119 -11.14 -5.20 -6.59
C SER A 119 -10.49 -3.83 -6.78
N ALA A 120 -10.08 -3.22 -5.67
CA ALA A 120 -9.30 -1.98 -5.68
C ALA A 120 -7.85 -2.25 -6.14
N SER A 121 -7.27 -1.30 -6.87
CA SER A 121 -5.82 -1.30 -7.13
C SER A 121 -5.05 -1.17 -5.82
N ALA A 122 -3.77 -1.57 -5.78
CA ALA A 122 -2.97 -1.47 -4.55
C ALA A 122 -2.92 -0.04 -4.00
N VAL A 123 -2.84 0.96 -4.89
CA VAL A 123 -2.86 2.39 -4.52
C VAL A 123 -4.21 2.77 -3.93
N MET A 124 -5.30 2.37 -4.61
CA MET A 124 -6.65 2.69 -4.16
C MET A 124 -6.98 2.00 -2.82
N SER A 125 -6.67 0.72 -2.69
CA SER A 125 -6.83 -0.04 -1.44
C SER A 125 -6.15 0.63 -0.25
N ARG A 126 -4.94 1.17 -0.44
CA ARG A 126 -4.24 1.94 0.59
C ARG A 126 -5.02 3.21 0.97
N LEU A 127 -5.51 3.98 -0.01
CA LEU A 127 -6.29 5.18 0.24
C LEU A 127 -7.60 4.88 0.98
N LEU A 128 -8.30 3.82 0.56
CA LEU A 128 -9.53 3.35 1.22
C LEU A 128 -9.27 2.97 2.67
N SER A 129 -8.16 2.26 2.93
CA SER A 129 -7.79 1.85 4.28
C SER A 129 -7.42 3.03 5.17
N VAL A 130 -6.71 4.03 4.64
CA VAL A 130 -6.41 5.27 5.38
C VAL A 130 -7.71 6.01 5.72
N ALA A 131 -8.61 6.16 4.75
CA ALA A 131 -9.90 6.81 4.97
C ALA A 131 -10.75 6.06 6.02
N GLY A 132 -10.82 4.73 5.93
CA GLY A 132 -11.62 3.89 6.84
C GLY A 132 -11.10 3.82 8.27
N VAL A 133 -9.82 4.09 8.52
CA VAL A 133 -9.25 4.18 9.89
C VAL A 133 -9.40 5.58 10.48
N THR A 134 -9.49 6.61 9.63
CA THR A 134 -9.44 8.01 10.09
C THR A 134 -10.82 8.53 10.53
N VAL A 135 -11.89 8.09 9.87
CA VAL A 135 -13.27 8.55 10.09
C VAL A 135 -14.26 7.39 10.02
N SER A 136 -15.55 7.64 10.29
CA SER A 136 -16.60 6.62 10.07
C SER A 136 -16.65 6.21 8.59
N PHE A 137 -17.12 5.00 8.28
CA PHE A 137 -17.13 4.53 6.89
C PHE A 137 -18.06 5.36 5.99
N GLU A 138 -19.15 5.88 6.55
CA GLU A 138 -20.09 6.79 5.90
C GLU A 138 -19.44 8.14 5.58
N GLU A 139 -18.65 8.70 6.49
CA GLU A 139 -17.86 9.90 6.24
C GLU A 139 -16.73 9.64 5.23
N ALA A 140 -16.04 8.50 5.35
CA ALA A 140 -15.00 8.10 4.41
C ALA A 140 -15.56 8.03 2.98
N GLN A 141 -16.74 7.44 2.78
CA GLN A 141 -17.40 7.40 1.48
C GLN A 141 -17.66 8.80 0.93
N ARG A 142 -18.24 9.70 1.73
CA ARG A 142 -18.51 11.09 1.32
C ARG A 142 -17.22 11.83 0.96
N HIS A 143 -16.17 11.67 1.76
CA HIS A 143 -14.87 12.30 1.50
C HIS A 143 -14.20 11.74 0.24
N LEU A 144 -14.28 10.44 0.00
CA LEU A 144 -13.74 9.83 -1.22
C LEU A 144 -14.48 10.31 -2.48
N GLN A 145 -15.80 10.47 -2.39
CA GLN A 145 -16.59 11.06 -3.47
C GLN A 145 -16.22 12.53 -3.71
N GLU A 146 -16.01 13.32 -2.65
CA GLU A 146 -15.65 14.74 -2.81
C GLU A 146 -14.22 14.94 -3.33
N TYR A 147 -13.26 14.19 -2.79
CA TYR A 147 -11.82 14.36 -3.08
C TYR A 147 -11.37 13.63 -4.33
N LEU A 148 -11.88 12.43 -4.57
CA LEU A 148 -11.46 11.61 -5.70
C LEU A 148 -12.54 11.50 -6.77
N ARG A 149 -13.80 11.90 -6.48
CA ARG A 149 -14.95 11.70 -7.39
C ARG A 149 -15.11 10.24 -7.81
N VAL A 150 -14.83 9.34 -6.87
CA VAL A 150 -14.98 7.90 -7.07
C VAL A 150 -16.08 7.39 -6.17
N ASP A 151 -17.10 6.79 -6.79
CA ASP A 151 -18.17 6.12 -6.08
C ASP A 151 -17.71 4.75 -5.59
N VAL A 152 -17.63 4.61 -4.27
CA VAL A 152 -17.18 3.41 -3.57
C VAL A 152 -18.21 3.06 -2.51
N SER A 153 -18.56 1.77 -2.41
CA SER A 153 -19.45 1.32 -1.35
C SER A 153 -18.75 1.31 0.01
N ILE A 154 -19.51 1.59 1.08
CA ILE A 154 -19.05 1.44 2.47
C ILE A 154 -18.47 0.04 2.72
N ASN A 155 -19.08 -1.00 2.16
CA ASN A 155 -18.60 -2.38 2.29
C ASN A 155 -17.23 -2.58 1.65
N THR A 156 -16.95 -1.93 0.52
CA THR A 156 -15.63 -1.96 -0.12
C THR A 156 -14.59 -1.28 0.76
N ILE A 157 -14.90 -0.12 1.34
CA ILE A 157 -13.99 0.59 2.27
C ILE A 157 -13.68 -0.31 3.47
N ARG A 158 -14.71 -0.89 4.09
CA ARG A 158 -14.56 -1.82 5.22
C ARG A 158 -13.71 -3.03 4.86
N ALA A 159 -14.00 -3.68 3.73
CA ALA A 159 -13.29 -4.87 3.28
C ALA A 159 -11.80 -4.58 3.05
N GLU A 160 -11.47 -3.46 2.39
CA GLU A 160 -10.08 -3.07 2.14
C GLU A 160 -9.35 -2.68 3.42
N THR A 161 -10.03 -1.96 4.32
CA THR A 161 -9.49 -1.59 5.63
C THR A 161 -9.15 -2.84 6.46
N GLN A 162 -10.07 -3.81 6.51
CA GLN A 162 -9.85 -5.07 7.21
C GLN A 162 -8.69 -5.84 6.58
N ARG A 163 -8.67 -5.96 5.25
CA ARG A 163 -7.60 -6.65 4.50
C ARG A 163 -6.22 -6.09 4.83
N ILE A 164 -6.07 -4.76 4.86
CA ILE A 164 -4.79 -4.13 5.23
C ILE A 164 -4.49 -4.32 6.72
N GLY A 165 -5.49 -4.30 7.59
CA GLY A 165 -5.34 -4.63 9.01
C GLY A 165 -4.81 -6.05 9.24
N ASP A 166 -5.36 -7.04 8.53
CA ASP A 166 -4.94 -8.43 8.60
C ASP A 166 -3.50 -8.61 8.10
N LEU A 167 -3.16 -8.00 6.96
CA LEU A 167 -1.79 -7.94 6.42
C LEU A 167 -0.79 -7.32 7.42
N GLN A 168 -1.21 -6.29 8.15
CA GLN A 168 -0.38 -5.66 9.17
C GLN A 168 -0.21 -6.58 10.40
N ALA A 169 -1.27 -7.24 10.86
CA ALA A 169 -1.22 -8.19 11.97
C ALA A 169 -0.31 -9.39 11.66
N GLU A 170 -0.37 -9.92 10.43
CA GLU A 170 0.53 -10.98 9.95
C GLU A 170 2.00 -10.54 9.97
N ARG A 171 2.29 -9.32 9.49
CA ARG A 171 3.65 -8.75 9.52
C ARG A 171 4.18 -8.62 10.94
N GLU A 172 3.34 -8.16 11.86
CA GLU A 172 3.71 -8.04 13.27
C GLU A 172 3.96 -9.40 13.92
N ASN A 173 3.13 -10.41 13.63
CA ASN A 173 3.32 -11.76 14.14
C ASN A 173 4.60 -12.42 13.61
N ASN A 174 4.88 -12.27 12.31
CA ASN A 174 6.13 -12.75 11.71
C ASN A 174 7.34 -12.02 12.30
N GLY A 175 7.23 -10.71 12.55
CA GLY A 175 8.25 -9.92 13.24
C GLY A 175 8.48 -10.40 14.68
N ARG A 176 7.39 -10.64 15.44
CA ARG A 176 7.45 -11.20 16.80
C ARG A 176 8.08 -12.59 16.81
N GLN A 177 7.78 -13.44 15.83
CA GLN A 177 8.38 -14.77 15.73
C GLN A 177 9.88 -14.70 15.41
N ARG A 178 10.31 -13.79 14.53
CA ARG A 178 11.75 -13.53 14.29
C ARG A 178 12.48 -13.03 15.54
N VAL A 179 11.86 -12.17 16.35
CA VAL A 179 12.44 -11.71 17.64
C VAL A 179 12.48 -12.84 18.68
N ARG A 180 11.49 -13.75 18.69
CA ARG A 180 11.48 -14.93 19.57
C ARG A 180 12.58 -15.95 19.23
N ILE A 181 13.07 -15.99 17.99
CA ILE A 181 14.18 -16.86 17.54
C ILE A 181 15.56 -16.23 17.85
N CYS A 182 15.63 -15.14 18.64
CA CYS A 182 16.93 -14.74 19.21
C CYS A 182 17.45 -15.85 20.14
N PRO A 183 18.69 -16.36 19.95
CA PRO A 183 19.22 -17.43 20.78
C PRO A 183 19.34 -16.94 22.23
N THR A 184 18.56 -17.57 23.11
CA THR A 184 18.53 -17.28 24.55
C THR A 184 19.47 -18.19 25.34
N SER A 185 20.14 -19.15 24.71
CA SER A 185 21.14 -19.99 25.37
C SER A 185 22.47 -19.24 25.52
N ASN A 186 23.02 -19.27 26.74
CA ASN A 186 24.32 -18.68 27.05
C ASN A 186 25.47 -19.37 26.28
N SER A 187 25.26 -20.58 25.76
CA SER A 187 26.27 -21.39 25.07
C SER A 187 26.68 -20.87 23.69
N GLU A 188 25.84 -20.07 23.00
CA GLU A 188 26.21 -19.44 21.73
C GLU A 188 26.79 -18.02 21.91
N LYS A 189 26.50 -17.36 23.04
CA LYS A 189 27.11 -16.06 23.40
C LYS A 189 28.60 -16.19 23.72
N GLU A 190 29.03 -17.30 24.32
CA GLU A 190 30.45 -17.56 24.60
C GLU A 190 31.27 -17.91 23.35
N ARG A 191 30.63 -18.53 22.33
CA ARG A 191 31.32 -18.88 21.08
C ARG A 191 31.63 -17.67 20.20
N LEU A 192 30.88 -16.57 20.35
CA LEU A 192 31.16 -15.28 19.68
C LEU A 192 32.13 -14.37 20.46
N LEU A 193 32.38 -14.63 21.75
CA LEU A 193 33.41 -13.91 22.52
C LEU A 193 34.81 -14.55 22.43
N SER A 194 34.92 -15.82 22.04
CA SER A 194 36.19 -16.54 21.96
C SER A 194 37.00 -16.28 20.68
N VAL A 195 36.45 -15.61 19.67
CA VAL A 195 37.16 -15.33 18.38
C VAL A 195 37.68 -13.89 18.30
N ARG A 196 37.75 -13.17 19.43
CA ARG A 196 38.07 -11.74 19.41
C ARG A 196 39.04 -11.29 20.50
N ASN A 197 40.24 -11.87 20.48
CA ASN A 197 41.43 -11.15 20.94
C ASN A 197 42.16 -10.61 19.71
N GLY A 198 41.76 -9.41 19.28
CA GLY A 198 42.39 -8.68 18.19
C GLY A 198 41.50 -7.61 17.57
N CYS A 199 41.53 -6.40 18.13
CA CYS A 199 41.17 -5.11 17.52
C CYS A 199 39.70 -4.78 17.14
N THR A 200 39.19 -3.77 17.85
CA THR A 200 38.23 -2.69 17.53
C THR A 200 37.40 -2.74 16.23
N ALA A 201 36.07 -2.75 16.37
CA ALA A 201 35.17 -1.78 15.73
C ALA A 201 33.75 -1.84 16.33
N LEU A 202 33.23 -0.65 16.59
CA LEU A 202 31.91 -0.31 17.12
C LEU A 202 30.76 -0.90 16.28
N TRP A 203 29.71 -1.41 16.93
CA TRP A 203 28.38 -1.45 16.33
C TRP A 203 27.39 -0.79 17.29
N MET A 204 26.98 0.43 16.94
CA MET A 204 25.87 1.15 17.55
C MET A 204 24.63 0.97 16.69
N GLY A 205 23.55 0.42 17.26
CA GLY A 205 22.18 0.49 16.71
C GLY A 205 21.33 -0.76 16.98
N PRO A 206 19.99 -0.63 17.16
CA PRO A 206 19.46 -0.20 18.46
C PRO A 206 18.41 -1.16 19.08
N LEU A 207 18.28 -1.03 20.40
CA LEU A 207 17.13 -1.40 21.25
C LEU A 207 16.90 -2.88 21.61
N CYS A 208 17.89 -3.49 22.27
CA CYS A 208 17.59 -4.40 23.38
C CYS A 208 17.84 -3.64 24.69
N ARG A 209 16.77 -3.13 25.32
CA ARG A 209 16.83 -2.49 26.64
C ARG A 209 17.15 -3.57 27.68
N TRP A 210 18.42 -3.70 28.04
CA TRP A 210 18.82 -4.58 29.13
C TRP A 210 18.26 -4.05 30.45
N ARG A 211 17.32 -4.80 31.03
CA ARG A 211 16.85 -4.60 32.41
C ARG A 211 18.01 -5.01 33.33
N LYS A 212 18.57 -4.06 34.10
CA LYS A 212 19.56 -4.40 35.14
C LYS A 212 18.89 -5.36 36.14
N VAL A 213 19.26 -6.64 36.10
CA VAL A 213 19.04 -7.56 37.21
C VAL A 213 19.98 -7.10 38.33
N GLY A 214 19.41 -6.77 39.48
CA GLY A 214 20.06 -6.05 40.57
C GLY A 214 21.39 -6.68 41.01
N ARG A 215 22.38 -5.83 41.28
CA ARG A 215 23.57 -6.21 42.05
C ARG A 215 23.11 -6.81 43.39
N LYS A 216 23.51 -8.05 43.69
CA LYS A 216 23.48 -8.58 45.06
C LYS A 216 24.20 -7.57 45.97
N LYS A 217 23.46 -6.96 46.89
CA LYS A 217 24.03 -6.13 47.96
C LYS A 217 24.89 -7.02 48.86
N LYS A 218 26.15 -6.63 49.09
CA LYS A 218 26.94 -7.11 50.24
C LYS A 218 26.19 -6.74 51.53
N PRO A 219 26.23 -7.55 52.59
CA PRO A 219 25.61 -7.19 53.86
C PRO A 219 26.42 -6.08 54.52
N SER A 220 25.79 -4.95 54.81
CA SER A 220 26.33 -3.91 55.68
C SER A 220 25.44 -3.79 56.90
N ALA A 221 26.03 -4.09 58.06
CA ALA A 221 25.49 -3.82 59.38
C ALA A 221 25.30 -2.32 59.63
N GLY A 222 24.32 -1.96 60.48
CA GLY A 222 24.31 -0.67 61.19
C GLY A 222 23.26 0.37 60.77
N MET A 223 22.03 0.24 61.31
CA MET A 223 21.39 1.20 62.23
C MET A 223 21.57 2.72 62.00
N LYS A 224 20.48 3.43 61.60
CA LYS A 224 19.78 4.50 62.38
C LYS A 224 18.70 5.22 61.55
N GLN A 225 17.71 5.72 62.29
CA GLN A 225 16.42 6.34 61.91
C GLN A 225 16.56 7.76 61.32
N GLY A 226 15.52 8.23 60.61
CA GLY A 226 15.32 9.65 60.32
C GLY A 226 14.15 9.95 59.35
N ASN A 227 13.14 10.66 59.85
CA ASN A 227 11.91 11.12 59.19
C ASN A 227 12.12 12.08 58.00
N GLY A 228 11.08 12.21 57.15
CA GLY A 228 10.93 13.37 56.26
C GLY A 228 9.77 13.27 55.27
N MET A 229 8.60 13.79 55.65
CA MET A 229 7.44 14.11 54.79
C MET A 229 7.80 15.15 53.71
N ALA A 230 7.17 15.06 52.52
CA ALA A 230 6.45 16.15 51.85
C ALA A 230 6.01 15.78 50.41
N LEU A 231 4.69 15.83 50.17
CA LEU A 231 4.05 16.20 48.89
C LEU A 231 4.07 17.76 48.76
N PRO A 232 3.49 18.47 47.76
CA PRO A 232 2.66 18.07 46.60
C PRO A 232 2.89 18.85 45.27
N ASN A 233 2.09 18.48 44.24
CA ASN A 233 1.53 19.30 43.13
C ASN A 233 2.51 20.02 42.17
N TYR A 234 2.22 20.31 40.89
CA TYR A 234 1.01 20.84 40.28
C TYR A 234 0.86 20.43 38.81
N ALA A 235 -0.39 20.42 38.37
CA ALA A 235 -0.85 20.39 36.99
C ALA A 235 -0.77 21.79 36.32
N LEU A 236 -1.25 21.84 35.06
CA LEU A 236 -1.59 23.00 34.20
C LEU A 236 -0.53 23.28 33.12
N SER A 237 -0.76 22.91 31.86
CA SER A 237 -1.70 23.47 30.85
C SER A 237 -1.15 24.73 30.18
N THR A 238 -0.98 24.65 28.86
CA THR A 238 -1.59 25.50 27.84
C THR A 238 -1.48 24.78 26.51
#